data_AF-A0A9K3GR97-F1
#
_entry.id   AF-A0A9K3GR97-F1
#
_cell.length_a   1.000
_cell.length_b   1.000
_cell.length_c   1.000
_cell.angle_alpha   90.00
_cell.angle_beta   90.00
_cell.angle_gamma   90.00
#
_symmetry.space_group_name_H-M   'P 1'
#
loop_
_entity.id
_entity.type
_entity.pdbx_description
1 polymer ?
#
loop_
_entity_poly.entity_id
_entity_poly.type
_entity_poly.pdbx_seq_one_letter_code
_entity_poly.pdbx_strand_id
1 'polypeptide(L)' 'EKLPWMGAMDENDGRICCPCGAKVGRYKWSGESCSCGTYVNPFIHFSTDRVDKRAVTIKKPAKPSA' A
#
# COMPACT_ATOMS: atom_id res chain seq x y z
N GLU A 1 3.50 -4.78 -7.49
CA GLU A 1 3.18 -6.15 -7.06
C GLU A 1 2.72 -6.13 -5.61
N LYS A 2 1.74 -6.95 -5.21
CA LYS A 2 1.25 -6.98 -3.83
C LYS A 2 2.26 -7.66 -2.91
N LEU A 3 2.36 -7.21 -1.66
CA LEU A 3 3.22 -7.87 -0.68
C LEU A 3 2.49 -9.08 -0.07
N PRO A 4 3.20 -10.18 0.25
CA PRO A 4 2.58 -11.41 0.78
C PRO A 4 1.72 -11.18 2.03
N TRP A 5 2.08 -10.21 2.87
CA TRP A 5 1.37 -9.90 4.12
C TRP A 5 0.08 -9.09 3.92
N MET A 6 -0.13 -8.47 2.76
CA MET A 6 -1.32 -7.64 2.51
C MET A 6 -2.60 -8.48 2.29
N GLY A 7 -2.48 -9.80 2.23
CA GLY A 7 -3.59 -10.72 2.05
C GLY A 7 -4.01 -10.90 0.60
N ALA A 8 -5.27 -11.30 0.40
CA ALA A 8 -5.80 -11.66 -0.91
C ALA A 8 -5.98 -10.42 -1.81
N MET A 9 -6.64 -9.37 -1.27
CA MET A 9 -6.99 -8.12 -1.96
C MET A 9 -7.84 -8.30 -3.24
N ASP A 10 -8.65 -9.36 -3.31
CA ASP A 10 -9.39 -9.74 -4.52
C ASP A 10 -10.68 -8.94 -4.72
N GLU A 11 -11.26 -8.41 -3.64
CA GLU A 11 -12.47 -7.57 -3.70
C GLU A 11 -12.14 -6.15 -4.19
N ASN A 12 -13.14 -5.38 -4.67
CA ASN A 12 -12.92 -3.99 -5.12
C ASN A 12 -12.48 -3.04 -3.98
N ASP A 13 -12.84 -3.32 -2.73
CA ASP A 13 -12.58 -2.48 -1.57
C ASP A 13 -12.26 -3.39 -0.38
N GLY A 14 -11.27 -3.03 0.43
CA GLY A 14 -10.98 -3.79 1.64
C GLY A 14 -9.93 -3.16 2.52
N ARG A 15 -9.79 -3.71 3.73
CA ARG A 15 -8.85 -3.22 4.74
C ARG A 15 -7.48 -3.85 4.56
N ILE A 16 -6.43 -3.08 4.82
CA ILE A 16 -5.07 -3.60 4.91
C ILE A 16 -4.74 -3.78 6.39
N CYS A 17 -4.48 -5.02 6.78
CA CYS A 17 -4.13 -5.39 8.15
C CYS A 17 -2.67 -5.83 8.22
N CYS A 18 -2.00 -5.44 9.29
CA CYS A 18 -0.69 -5.98 9.66
C CYS A 18 -0.85 -7.47 10.03
N PRO A 19 0.19 -8.32 9.90
CA PRO A 19 0.17 -9.69 10.40
C PRO A 19 -0.26 -9.86 11.87
N CYS A 20 -0.16 -8.82 12.70
CA CYS A 20 -0.68 -8.84 14.07
C CYS A 20 -2.20 -8.60 14.18
N GLY A 21 -2.92 -8.44 13.07
CA GLY A 21 -4.35 -8.17 13.01
C GLY A 21 -4.74 -6.68 13.09
N ALA A 22 -3.80 -5.78 13.40
CA ALA A 22 -4.08 -4.36 13.45
C ALA A 22 -4.33 -3.78 12.06
N LYS A 23 -5.44 -3.03 11.89
CA LYS A 23 -5.71 -2.27 10.66
C LYS A 23 -4.66 -1.17 10.49
N VAL A 24 -3.94 -1.17 9.37
CA VAL A 24 -2.92 -0.16 9.01
C VAL A 24 -3.33 0.70 7.82
N GLY A 25 -4.35 0.28 7.06
CA GLY A 25 -4.76 0.99 5.86
C GLY A 25 -6.04 0.47 5.23
N ARG A 26 -6.30 0.92 4.01
CA ARG A 26 -7.43 0.49 3.17
C ARG A 26 -7.03 0.62 1.70
N TYR A 27 -7.64 -0.22 0.87
CA TYR A 27 -7.55 -0.14 -0.58
C TYR A 27 -8.94 -0.03 -1.21
N LYS A 28 -9.02 0.56 -2.40
CA LYS A 28 -10.19 0.62 -3.26
C LYS A 28 -9.76 0.69 -4.72
N TRP A 29 -9.95 -0.41 -5.44
CA TRP A 29 -9.52 -0.58 -6.82
C TRP A 29 -10.28 0.32 -7.80
N SER A 30 -11.55 0.62 -7.52
CA SER A 30 -12.32 1.59 -8.30
C SER A 30 -11.83 3.04 -8.13
N GLY A 31 -10.96 3.29 -7.15
CA GLY A 31 -10.48 4.62 -6.77
C GLY A 31 -11.35 5.31 -5.72
N GLU A 32 -10.80 6.38 -5.14
CA GLU A 32 -11.44 7.22 -4.13
C GLU A 32 -10.80 8.62 -4.08
N SER A 33 -11.51 9.58 -3.49
CA SER A 33 -11.00 10.92 -3.25
C SER A 33 -10.07 10.94 -2.03
N CYS A 34 -8.83 11.36 -2.25
CA CYS A 34 -7.87 11.60 -1.19
C CYS A 34 -8.27 12.83 -0.36
N SER A 35 -7.83 12.91 0.89
CA SER A 35 -8.05 14.08 1.76
C SER A 35 -7.46 15.38 1.22
N CYS A 36 -6.51 15.31 0.28
CA CYS A 36 -6.01 16.48 -0.46
C CYS A 36 -6.95 16.97 -1.57
N GLY A 37 -8.08 16.29 -1.81
CA GLY A 37 -9.06 16.61 -2.86
C GLY A 37 -8.80 15.93 -4.20
N THR A 38 -7.64 15.30 -4.39
CA THR A 38 -7.33 14.57 -5.63
C THR A 38 -8.02 13.21 -5.66
N TYR A 39 -8.64 12.86 -6.80
CA TYR A 39 -9.13 11.50 -7.04
C TYR A 39 -7.97 10.59 -7.40
N VAL A 40 -7.82 9.48 -6.67
CA VAL A 40 -6.73 8.51 -6.87
C VAL A 40 -7.33 7.17 -7.26
N ASN A 41 -6.86 6.61 -8.38
CA ASN A 41 -7.26 5.29 -8.86
C ASN A 41 -6.04 4.50 -9.39
N PRO A 42 -5.71 3.33 -8.79
CA PRO A 42 -6.36 2.71 -7.63
C PRO A 42 -6.02 3.45 -6.32
N PHE A 43 -6.96 3.50 -5.38
CA PHE A 43 -6.73 4.13 -4.08
C PHE A 43 -6.16 3.13 -3.09
N ILE A 44 -4.93 3.36 -2.63
CA ILE A 44 -4.30 2.56 -1.56
C ILE A 44 -3.72 3.54 -0.56
N HIS A 45 -4.20 3.49 0.69
CA HIS A 45 -3.69 4.35 1.75
C HIS A 45 -3.21 3.56 2.95
N PHE A 46 -2.25 4.17 3.66
CA PHE A 46 -1.81 3.76 4.99
C PHE A 46 -2.03 4.91 5.97
N SER A 47 -2.57 4.60 7.15
CA SER A 47 -2.80 5.59 8.20
C SER A 47 -1.47 5.92 8.87
N THR A 48 -1.00 7.16 8.74
CA THR A 48 0.29 7.62 9.29
C THR A 48 0.39 7.46 10.80
N ASP A 49 -0.75 7.53 11.51
CA ASP A 49 -0.77 7.37 12.98
C ASP A 49 -0.64 5.90 13.41
N ARG A 50 -0.60 4.97 12.46
CA ARG A 50 -0.52 3.52 12.71
C ARG A 50 0.73 2.87 12.14
N VAL A 51 1.55 3.61 11.40
CA VAL A 51 2.77 3.09 10.77
C VAL A 51 3.90 4.11 10.81
N ASP A 52 5.10 3.64 11.14
CA ASP A 52 6.31 4.46 11.08
C ASP A 52 6.98 4.37 9.70
N LYS A 53 7.57 5.48 9.27
CA LYS A 53 8.37 5.53 8.04
C LYS A 53 9.82 5.19 8.35
N ARG A 54 10.32 4.09 7.82
CA ARG A 54 11.75 3.76 7.83
C ARG A 54 12.34 4.07 6.46
N ALA A 55 13.30 4.99 6.40
CA ALA A 55 14.07 5.22 5.18
C ALA A 55 14.96 3.99 4.92
N VAL A 56 14.80 3.36 3.74
CA VAL A 56 15.63 2.25 3.31
C VAL A 56 16.29 2.62 1.99
N THR A 57 17.61 2.47 1.92
CA THR A 57 18.36 2.66 0.68
C THR A 57 18.21 1.41 -0.17
N ILE A 58 17.35 1.44 -1.19
CA ILE A 58 17.25 0.35 -2.15
C ILE A 58 18.44 0.45 -3.11
N LYS A 59 19.41 -0.49 -3.00
CA LYS A 59 20.43 -0.66 -4.03
C LYS A 59 19.74 -1.11 -5.32
N LYS A 60 19.79 -0.30 -6.37
CA LYS A 60 19.27 -0.71 -7.69
C LYS A 60 19.99 -2.00 -8.11
N PRO A 61 19.28 -3.02 -8.64
CA PRO A 61 19.93 -4.18 -9.21
C PRO A 61 20.82 -3.71 -10.36
N ALA A 62 22.08 -4.17 -10.36
CA ALA A 62 23.01 -3.88 -11.44
C ALA A 62 22.42 -4.41 -12.74
N LYS A 63 22.29 -3.54 -13.74
CA LYS A 63 21.88 -3.91 -15.09
C LYS A 63 22.89 -4.95 -15.60
N PRO A 64 22.49 -6.16 -16.03
CA PRO A 64 23.43 -7.05 -16.68
C PRO A 64 23.94 -6.36 -17.94
N SER A 65 25.25 -6.12 -18.02
CA SER A 65 25.91 -5.74 -19.27
C SER A 65 25.73 -6.90 -20.24
N ALA A 66 25.19 -6.58 -21.42
CA ALA A 66 25.19 -7.46 -22.58
C ALA A 66 26.62 -7.74 -23.03
#